data_AF-A0A2V6US62-F1
#
_entry.id   AF-A0A2V6US62-F1
#
_cell.length_a   1.000
_cell.length_b   1.000
_cell.length_c   1.000
_cell.angle_alpha   90.00
_cell.angle_beta   90.00
_cell.angle_gamma   90.00
#
_symmetry.space_group_name_H-M   'P 1'
#
loop_
_entity.id
_entity.type
_entity.pdbx_description
1 polymer ?
#
loop_
_entity_poly.entity_id
_entity_poly.type
_entity_poly.pdbx_seq_one_letter_code
_entity_poly.pdbx_strand_id
1 'polypeptide(L)' 'LDDANIHRFLRVLRDLTSRTQFLVITHNRKTMEAADVLYGVTMEEPGLSKLVSVNLVQEPA' A
#
# COMPACT_ATOMS: atom_id res chain seq x y z
N LEU A 1 9.07 -9.20 5.50
CA LEU A 1 10.35 -8.52 5.77
C LEU A 1 10.36 -8.17 7.24
N ASP A 2 11.49 -8.38 7.91
CA ASP A 2 11.66 -7.85 9.26
C ASP A 2 11.64 -6.31 9.24
N ASP A 3 11.55 -5.73 10.43
CA ASP A 3 11.46 -4.28 10.61
C ASP A 3 12.71 -3.51 10.17
N ALA A 4 13.88 -4.16 10.09
CA ALA A 4 15.09 -3.52 9.60
C ALA A 4 15.11 -3.45 8.07
N ASN A 5 14.69 -4.53 7.41
CA ASN A 5 14.72 -4.66 5.95
C ASN A 5 13.55 -3.96 5.26
N ILE A 6 12.42 -3.75 5.95
CA ILE A 6 11.28 -3.03 5.39
C ILE A 6 11.62 -1.59 5.02
N HIS A 7 12.40 -0.89 5.83
CA HIS A 7 12.80 0.50 5.55
C HIS A 7 13.69 0.59 4.29
N ARG A 8 14.61 -0.36 4.12
CA ARG A 8 15.46 -0.42 2.92
C ARG A 8 14.63 -0.66 1.68
N PHE A 9 13.68 -1.60 1.76
CA PHE A 9 12.74 -1.89 0.68
C PHE A 9 11.94 -0.64 0.28
N LEU A 10 11.32 0.05 1.25
CA LEU A 10 10.49 1.22 0.99
C LEU A 10 11.28 2.38 0.37
N ARG A 11 12.52 2.61 0.82
CA ARG A 11 13.39 3.64 0.24
C ARG A 11 13.65 3.37 -1.24
N VAL A 12 14.08 2.15 -1.58
CA VAL A 12 14.36 1.78 -2.98
C VAL A 12 13.09 1.88 -3.81
N LEU A 13 11.95 1.42 -3.28
CA LEU A 13 10.67 1.52 -3.96
C LEU A 13 10.31 2.98 -4.28
N ARG A 14 10.46 3.90 -3.31
CA ARG A 14 10.16 5.33 -3.47
C ARG A 14 11.06 6.02 -4.49
N ASP A 15 12.34 5.66 -4.57
CA ASP A 15 13.23 6.23 -5.59
C ASP A 15 12.77 5.86 -7.01
N LEU A 16 12.27 4.63 -7.17
CA LEU A 16 11.78 4.13 -8.45
C LEU A 16 10.40 4.69 -8.84
N THR A 17 9.57 5.10 -7.88
CA THR A 17 8.23 5.63 -8.18
C THR A 17 8.26 6.90 -9.03
N SER A 18 9.39 7.62 -9.07
CA SER A 18 9.59 8.80 -9.91
C SER A 18 9.50 8.51 -11.41
N ARG A 19 9.69 7.25 -11.83
CA ARG A 19 9.72 6.85 -13.25
C ARG A 19 8.71 5.76 -13.59
N THR A 20 8.27 5.00 -12.60
CA THR A 20 7.41 3.83 -12.79
C THR A 20 6.29 3.84 -11.75
N GLN A 21 5.06 3.58 -12.18
CA GLN A 21 3.97 3.36 -11.24
C GLN A 21 4.09 1.96 -10.61
N PHE A 22 4.03 1.90 -9.29
CA PHE A 22 4.08 0.64 -8.55
C PHE A 22 2.71 0.28 -7.99
N LEU A 23 2.29 -0.96 -8.22
CA LEU A 23 1.19 -1.61 -7.52
C LEU A 23 1.79 -2.67 -6.59
N VAL A 24 1.59 -2.49 -5.28
CA VAL A 24 2.19 -3.37 -4.26
C VAL A 24 1.08 -4.06 -3.48
N ILE A 25 1.03 -5.38 -3.57
CA ILE A 25 0.15 -6.22 -2.75
C ILE A 25 0.89 -6.55 -1.46
N THR A 26 0.36 -6.09 -0.33
CA THR A 26 1.02 -6.22 0.98
C THR A 26 0.01 -6.27 2.12
N HIS A 27 0.38 -6.93 3.21
CA HIS A 27 -0.29 -6.86 4.51
C HIS A 27 0.61 -6.16 5.57
N ASN A 28 1.77 -5.65 5.17
CA ASN A 28 2.73 -5.01 6.08
C ASN A 28 2.35 -3.54 6.28
N ARG A 29 2.07 -3.17 7.54
CA ARG A 29 1.63 -1.81 7.92
C ARG A 29 2.56 -0.70 7.44
N LYS A 30 3.87 -0.87 7.59
CA LYS A 30 4.86 0.14 7.14
C LYS A 30 4.84 0.33 5.62
N THR A 31 4.58 -0.73 4.85
CA THR A 31 4.37 -0.59 3.40
C THR A 31 3.07 0.13 3.07
N MET A 32 2.01 -0.17 3.81
CA MET A 32 0.72 0.51 3.62
C MET A 32 0.81 2.00 3.94
N GLU A 33 1.51 2.37 5.01
CA GLU A 33 1.73 3.76 5.43
C GLU A 33 2.57 4.58 4.43
N ALA A 34 3.43 3.92 3.65
CA ALA A 34 4.28 4.57 2.66
C ALA A 34 3.61 4.72 1.27
N ALA A 35 2.40 4.20 1.09
CA ALA A 35 1.67 4.28 -0.17
C ALA A 35 0.91 5.62 -0.28
N ASP A 36 0.74 6.12 -1.51
CA ASP A 36 -0.05 7.32 -1.75
C ASP A 36 -1.57 7.01 -1.70
N VAL A 37 -1.98 5.84 -2.20
CA VAL A 37 -3.37 5.35 -2.18
C VAL A 37 -3.39 3.90 -1.71
N LEU A 38 -4.33 3.56 -0.85
CA LEU A 38 -4.58 2.20 -0.39
C LEU A 38 -5.86 1.64 -1.01
N TYR A 39 -5.75 0.45 -1.59
CA TYR A 39 -6.87 -0.38 -2.00
C TYR A 39 -6.97 -1.58 -1.07
N GLY A 40 -8.01 -1.60 -0.24
CA GLY A 40 -8.35 -2.72 0.61
C GLY A 40 -9.22 -3.71 -0.16
N VAL A 41 -8.85 -4.99 -0.12
CA VAL A 41 -9.70 -6.08 -0.61
C VAL A 41 -10.21 -6.85 0.60
N THR A 42 -11.53 -6.92 0.73
CA THR A 42 -12.21 -7.62 1.83
C THR A 42 -13.27 -8.56 1.27
N MET A 43 -13.75 -9.49 2.10
CA MET A 43 -14.87 -10.38 1.77
C MET A 43 -16.03 -10.07 2.72
N GLU A 44 -17.07 -9.42 2.23
CA GLU A 44 -18.33 -9.27 2.99
C GLU A 44 -19.12 -10.59 2.96
N GLU A 45 -19.07 -11.29 1.82
CA GLU A 45 -19.64 -12.61 1.63
C GLU A 45 -18.53 -13.62 1.28
N PRO A 46 -18.61 -14.88 1.76
CA PRO A 46 -17.60 -15.89 1.47
C PRO A 46 -17.38 -16.08 -0.04
N GLY A 47 -16.16 -15.85 -0.51
CA GLY A 47 -15.78 -16.03 -1.91
C GLY A 47 -16.06 -14.83 -2.82
N LEU A 48 -16.67 -13.75 -2.34
CA LEU A 48 -16.87 -12.52 -3.10
C LEU A 48 -15.98 -11.41 -2.56
N SER A 49 -14.99 -11.00 -3.37
CA SER A 49 -14.10 -9.89 -3.04
C SER A 49 -14.80 -8.55 -3.29
N LYS A 50 -14.74 -7.67 -2.30
CA LYS A 50 -15.16 -6.27 -2.38
C LYS A 50 -13.95 -5.37 -2.20
N LEU A 51 -13.89 -4.30 -2.99
CA LEU A 51 -12.80 -3.35 -2.99
C LEU A 51 -13.23 -2.06 -2.28
N VAL A 52 -12.37 -1.58 -1.39
CA VAL A 52 -12.48 -0.28 -0.70
C VAL A 52 -11.21 0.52 -0.97
N SER A 53 -11.29 1.84 -1.05
CA SER A 53 -10.12 2.68 -1.32
C SER A 53 -10.03 3.87 -0.39
N VAL A 54 -8.80 4.21 0.01
CA VAL A 54 -8.48 5.39 0.82
C VAL A 54 -7.32 6.12 0.14
N ASN A 55 -7.47 7.42 -0.10
CA ASN A 55 -6.38 8.28 -0.52
C ASN A 55 -5.65 8.78 0.72
N LEU A 56 -4.36 8.48 0.87
CA LEU A 56 -3.57 8.88 2.05
C LEU A 56 -2.91 10.26 1.87
N VAL A 57 -2.93 10.83 0.67
CA VAL A 57 -2.30 12.13 0.36
C VAL A 57 -3.31 13.28 0.42
N GLN A 58 -4.61 13.00 0.37
CA GLN A 58 -5.66 14.01 0.61
C GLN A 58 -6.06 14.01 2.09
N GLU A 59 -6.01 15.18 2.73
CA GLU A 59 -6.66 15.36 4.04
C GLU A 59 -8.16 15.03 3.92
N PRO A 60 -8.74 14.32 4.92
CA PRO A 60 -10.17 14.08 4.93
C PRO A 60 -10.90 15.43 5.02
N ALA A 61 -11.88 15.62 4.13
CA ALA A 61 -12.78 16.77 4.14
C ALA A 61 -13.67 16.80 5.40
#